data_AF-A0A519LSG7-F1
#
_entry.id   AF-A0A519LSG7-F1
#
_cell.length_a   1.000
_cell.length_b   1.000
_cell.length_c   1.000
_cell.angle_alpha   90.00
_cell.angle_beta   90.00
_cell.angle_gamma   90.00
#
_symmetry.space_group_name_H-M   'P 1'
#
loop_
_entity.id
_entity.type
_entity.pdbx_description
1 polymer ?
#
loop_
_entity_poly.entity_id
_entity_poly.type
_entity_poly.pdbx_seq_one_letter_code
_entity_poly.pdbx_strand_id
1 'polypeptide(L)' 'EMKMAYRQAWQLVEEMNQRAESPLVEKLLGGKGGGGAKLTSAGENAIAVFYEIENRIKEFAKQETQKLKF' A
#
# COMPACT_ATOMS: atom_id res chain seq x y z
N GLU A 1 6.10 -13.47 3.76
CA GLU A 1 6.47 -12.20 4.43
C GLU A 1 7.61 -11.50 3.71
N MET A 2 7.76 -10.19 3.89
CA MET A 2 8.67 -9.29 3.15
C MET A 2 10.17 -9.41 3.54
N LYS A 3 10.59 -10.45 4.29
CA LYS A 3 11.97 -10.62 4.80
C LYS A 3 12.55 -9.35 5.46
N MET A 4 11.72 -8.62 6.21
CA MET A 4 12.09 -7.34 6.81
C MET A 4 11.95 -7.36 8.33
N ALA A 5 12.73 -6.55 9.02
CA ALA A 5 12.61 -6.41 10.46
C ALA A 5 11.27 -5.74 10.83
N TYR A 6 10.62 -6.20 11.89
CA TYR A 6 9.35 -5.64 12.39
C TYR A 6 9.41 -4.11 12.58
N ARG A 7 10.52 -3.59 13.12
CA ARG A 7 10.74 -2.15 13.29
C ARG A 7 10.74 -1.42 11.95
N GLN A 8 11.37 -2.00 10.93
CA GLN A 8 11.40 -1.43 9.58
C GLN A 8 10.00 -1.41 8.96
N ALA A 9 9.22 -2.49 9.13
CA ALA A 9 7.83 -2.54 8.67
C ALA A 9 6.98 -1.43 9.30
N TRP A 10 7.12 -1.21 10.62
CA TRP A 10 6.39 -0.14 11.30
C TRP A 10 6.83 1.27 10.91
N GLN A 11 8.12 1.48 10.64
CA GLN A 11 8.60 2.76 10.12
C GLN A 11 7.94 3.09 8.79
N LEU A 12 7.84 2.12 7.88
CA LEU A 12 7.17 2.32 6.59
C LEU A 12 5.68 2.62 6.75
N VAL A 13 4.99 1.92 7.66
CA VAL A 13 3.58 2.18 7.98
C VAL A 13 3.39 3.61 8.51
N GLU A 14 4.25 4.03 9.44
CA GLU A 14 4.20 5.37 10.01
C GLU A 14 4.46 6.45 8.96
N GLU A 15 5.45 6.26 8.10
CA GLU A 15 5.74 7.17 6.98
C GLU A 15 4.55 7.26 6.00
N MET A 16 3.88 6.14 5.70
CA MET A 16 2.70 6.13 4.85
C MET A 16 1.54 6.91 5.48
N ASN A 17 1.28 6.70 6.77
CA ASN A 17 0.24 7.41 7.51
C ASN A 17 0.51 8.92 7.57
N GLN A 18 1.76 9.33 7.77
CA GLN A 18 2.15 10.75 7.84
C GLN A 18 2.00 11.49 6.51
N ARG A 19 2.14 10.77 5.38
CA ARG A 19 2.00 11.35 4.04
C ARG A 19 0.55 11.39 3.55
N ALA A 20 -0.32 10.59 4.15
CA ALA A 20 -1.73 10.53 3.78
C ALA A 20 -2.55 11.57 4.56
N GLU A 21 -3.67 12.02 3.98
CA GLU A 21 -4.62 12.92 4.66
C GLU A 21 -5.31 12.24 5.85
N SER A 22 -5.33 10.91 5.89
CA SER A 22 -5.88 10.10 6.97
C SER A 22 -5.05 8.82 7.12
N PRO A 23 -4.90 8.26 8.34
CA PRO A 23 -4.15 7.03 8.55
C PRO A 23 -4.67 5.90 7.65
N LEU A 24 -3.75 5.23 6.97
CA LEU A 24 -4.03 4.09 6.09
C LEU A 24 -4.05 2.77 6.88
N VAL A 25 -3.23 2.68 7.92
CA VAL A 25 -3.16 1.54 8.84
C VAL A 25 -3.33 2.02 10.28
N GLU A 26 -4.22 1.37 11.01
CA GLU A 26 -4.39 1.60 12.45
C GLU A 26 -3.80 0.45 13.26
N LYS A 27 -3.19 0.79 14.40
CA LYS A 27 -2.72 -0.19 15.38
C LYS A 27 -3.90 -0.58 16.28
N LEU A 28 -4.20 -1.87 16.33
CA LEU A 28 -5.15 -2.41 17.29
C LEU A 28 -4.45 -2.51 18.66
N LEU A 29 -4.89 -1.69 19.61
CA LEU A 29 -4.48 -1.80 21.01
C LEU A 29 -5.06 -3.09 21.58
N GLY A 30 -4.21 -4.06 21.91
CA GLY A 30 -4.61 -5.35 22.46
C GLY A 30 -4.01 -5.60 23.83
N GLY A 31 -4.85 -6.01 24.79
CA GLY A 31 -4.44 -6.61 26.07
C GLY A 31 -3.78 -7.99 25.88
N LYS A 32 -3.96 -8.91 26.84
CA LYS A 32 -3.22 -10.20 27.01
C LYS A 32 -2.96 -11.10 25.77
N GLY A 33 -3.55 -10.85 24.60
CA GLY A 33 -3.32 -11.57 23.34
C GLY A 33 -2.42 -10.90 22.30
N GLY A 34 -1.89 -9.70 22.56
CA GLY A 34 -0.98 -8.98 21.66
C GLY A 34 -1.68 -7.96 20.74
N GLY A 35 -0.98 -6.86 20.47
CA GLY A 35 -1.44 -5.81 19.56
C GLY A 35 -1.38 -6.22 18.09
N GLY A 36 -2.33 -5.75 17.29
CA GLY A 36 -2.45 -6.03 15.86
C GLY A 36 -2.37 -4.77 15.01
N ALA A 37 -2.58 -4.93 13.70
CA ALA A 37 -2.74 -3.84 12.77
C ALA A 37 -3.91 -4.14 11.82
N LYS A 38 -4.64 -3.10 11.42
CA LYS A 38 -5.76 -3.21 10.48
C LYS A 38 -5.68 -2.07 9.45
N LEU A 39 -6.11 -2.33 8.23
CA LEU A 39 -6.36 -1.27 7.26
C LEU A 39 -7.57 -0.44 7.70
N THR A 40 -7.46 0.87 7.52
CA THR A 40 -8.61 1.77 7.58
C THR A 40 -9.35 1.74 6.24
N SER A 41 -10.55 2.32 6.17
CA SER A 41 -11.25 2.52 4.90
C SER A 41 -10.44 3.37 3.91
N ALA A 42 -9.66 4.34 4.41
CA ALA A 42 -8.74 5.11 3.58
C ALA A 42 -7.60 4.24 3.03
N GLY A 43 -7.06 3.33 3.83
CA GLY A 43 -6.07 2.34 3.42
C GLY A 43 -6.58 1.39 2.34
N GLU A 44 -7.78 0.86 2.51
CA GLU A 44 -8.43 0.00 1.50
C GLU A 44 -8.62 0.74 0.17
N ASN A 45 -9.11 1.97 0.22
CA ASN A 45 -9.28 2.82 -0.97
C ASN A 45 -7.93 3.12 -1.66
N ALA A 46 -6.89 3.44 -0.88
CA ALA A 46 -5.56 3.72 -1.42
C ALA A 46 -4.98 2.52 -2.18
N ILE A 47 -5.17 1.30 -1.65
CA ILE A 47 -4.77 0.06 -2.31
C ILE A 47 -5.54 -0.14 -3.62
N ALA A 48 -6.87 0.06 -3.61
CA ALA A 48 -7.68 -0.07 -4.81
C ALA A 48 -7.25 0.90 -5.92
N VAL A 49 -7.05 2.17 -5.57
CA VAL A 49 -6.59 3.21 -6.50
C VAL A 49 -5.18 2.90 -7.03
N PHE A 50 -4.27 2.43 -6.18
CA PHE A 50 -2.92 2.04 -6.61
C PHE A 50 -2.98 0.96 -7.69
N TYR A 51 -3.74 -0.11 -7.49
CA TYR A 51 -3.87 -1.18 -8.48
C TYR A 51 -4.58 -0.73 -9.76
N GLU A 52 -5.55 0.17 -9.68
CA GLU A 52 -6.16 0.77 -10.87
C GLU A 52 -5.12 1.54 -11.70
N ILE A 53 -4.34 2.40 -11.06
CA ILE A 53 -3.27 3.16 -11.71
C ILE A 53 -2.22 2.22 -12.31
N GLU A 54 -1.80 1.20 -11.55
CA GLU A 54 -0.82 0.22 -12.01
C GLU A 54 -1.31 -0.51 -13.28
N ASN A 55 -2.58 -0.92 -13.30
CA ASN A 55 -3.19 -1.57 -14.47
C ASN A 55 -3.26 -0.63 -15.67
N ARG A 56 -3.62 0.65 -15.47
CA ARG A 56 -3.65 1.65 -16.54
C ARG A 56 -2.26 1.90 -17.11
N ILE A 57 -1.23 1.98 -16.27
CA ILE A 57 0.16 2.12 -16.71
C ILE A 57 0.61 0.89 -17.51
N LYS A 58 0.30 -0.32 -17.03
CA LYS A 58 0.62 -1.58 -17.73
C LYS A 58 -0.03 -1.64 -19.11
N GLU A 59 -1.31 -1.30 -19.19
CA GLU A 59 -2.05 -1.32 -20.46
C GLU A 59 -1.54 -0.25 -21.42
N PHE A 60 -1.27 0.96 -20.93
CA PHE A 60 -0.65 2.02 -21.74
C PHE A 60 0.72 1.58 -22.29
N ALA A 61 1.61 1.08 -21.43
CA ALA A 61 2.93 0.62 -21.85
C ALA A 61 2.86 -0.51 -22.89
N LYS A 62 1.91 -1.43 -22.74
CA LYS A 62 1.65 -2.51 -23.69
C LYS A 62 1.20 -1.97 -25.05
N GLN A 63 0.26 -1.02 -25.06
CA GLN A 63 -0.24 -0.40 -26.29
C GLN A 63 0.86 0.36 -27.03
N GLU A 64 1.68 1.14 -26.32
CA GLU A 64 2.77 1.89 -26.94
C GLU A 64 3.87 0.96 -27.47
N THR A 65 4.19 -0.11 -26.74
CA THR A 65 5.18 -1.11 -27.19
C THR A 65 4.75 -1.80 -28.49
N GLN A 66 3.45 -2.06 -28.69
CA GLN A 66 2.93 -2.61 -29.95
C GLN A 66 3.05 -1.64 -31.13
N LYS A 67 3.04 -0.33 -30.87
CA LYS A 67 3.21 0.71 -31.91
C LYS A 67 4.67 0.92 -32.30
N LEU A 68 5.62 0.55 -31.42
CA LEU A 68 7.04 0.54 -31.72
C LEU A 68 7.34 -0.57 -32.74
N LYS A 69 7.20 -0.25 -34.02
CA LYS A 69 7.71 -1.08 -35.12
C LYS A 69 9.21 -0.83 -35.26
N PHE A 70 10.00 -1.75 -34.74
CA PHE A 70 11.32 -2.05 -35.26
C PHE A 70 11.21 -3.30 -36.13
#